data_AF-A0A1W9L0W9-F1
#
_entry.id   AF-A0A1W9L0W9-F1
#
_cell.length_a   1.000
_cell.length_b   1.000
_cell.length_c   1.000
_cell.angle_alpha   90.00
_cell.angle_beta   90.00
_cell.angle_gamma   90.00
#
_symmetry.space_group_name_H-M   'P 1'
#
loop_
_entity.id
_entity.type
_entity.pdbx_description
1 polymer ?
#
loop_
_entity_poly.entity_id
_entity_poly.type
_entity_poly.pdbx_seq_one_letter_code
_entity_poly.pdbx_strand_id
1 'polypeptide(L)' 'MPVDYLKIDGSFIKDIVTDTIDRAMVEAIHKVGHVMGLKTIAEYVENEEVLRIIRE' A
#
# COMPACT_ATOMS: atom_id res chain seq x y z
N MET A 1 -3.44 21.69 8.08
CA MET A 1 -3.61 21.63 6.61
C MET A 1 -4.20 20.27 6.28
N PRO A 2 -5.20 20.16 5.39
CA PRO A 2 -5.66 18.86 4.91
C PRO A 2 -4.53 18.20 4.09
N VAL A 3 -4.39 16.89 4.22
CA VAL A 3 -3.46 16.09 3.39
C VAL A 3 -4.25 15.46 2.25
N ASP A 4 -3.61 15.28 1.09
CA ASP A 4 -4.23 14.66 -0.10
C ASP A 4 -3.82 13.19 -0.28
N TYR A 5 -2.71 12.79 0.35
CA TYR A 5 -2.08 11.49 0.17
C TYR A 5 -1.79 10.80 1.49
N LEU A 6 -1.97 9.49 1.50
CA LEU A 6 -1.55 8.58 2.55
C LEU A 6 -0.43 7.69 2.02
N LYS A 7 0.75 7.76 2.63
CA LYS A 7 1.86 6.85 2.30
C LYS A 7 1.70 5.52 3.02
N ILE A 8 1.97 4.43 2.31
CA ILE A 8 2.10 3.08 2.86
C ILE A 8 3.60 2.79 2.95
N ASP A 9 4.07 2.49 4.16
CA ASP A 9 5.49 2.29 4.44
C ASP A 9 6.06 1.10 3.65
N GLY A 10 7.29 1.27 3.17
CA GLY A 10 7.98 0.26 2.36
C GLY A 10 8.21 -1.06 3.08
N SER A 11 8.20 -1.08 4.42
CA SER A 11 8.32 -2.33 5.18
C SER A 11 7.21 -3.32 4.84
N PHE A 12 5.98 -2.85 4.63
CA PHE A 12 4.85 -3.70 4.26
C PHE A 12 4.86 -4.04 2.76
N ILE A 13 5.41 -3.18 1.92
CA ILE A 13 5.44 -3.38 0.46
C ILE A 13 6.52 -4.39 0.06
N LYS A 14 7.66 -4.37 0.74
CA LYS A 14 8.81 -5.22 0.43
C LYS A 14 8.49 -6.71 0.50
N ASP A 15 7.73 -7.11 1.53
CA ASP A 15 7.44 -8.52 1.81
C ASP A 15 6.02 -8.94 1.37
N ILE A 16 5.27 -8.04 0.70
CA ILE A 16 3.86 -8.23 0.29
C ILE A 16 3.60 -9.47 -0.59
N VAL A 17 4.63 -9.93 -1.29
CA VAL A 17 4.55 -11.10 -2.19
C VAL A 17 4.41 -12.39 -1.38
N THR A 18 5.07 -12.45 -0.22
CA THR A 18 5.23 -13.68 0.57
C THR A 18 4.57 -13.62 1.94
N ASP A 19 4.34 -12.41 2.47
CA ASP A 19 3.72 -12.20 3.78
C ASP A 19 2.26 -11.77 3.63
N THR A 20 1.36 -12.66 4.05
CA THR A 20 -0.09 -12.43 3.99
C THR A 20 -0.57 -11.39 5.01
N ILE A 21 0.17 -11.19 6.11
CA ILE A 21 -0.12 -10.15 7.10
C ILE A 21 0.19 -8.79 6.49
N ASP A 22 1.35 -8.65 5.84
CA ASP A 22 1.71 -7.39 5.19
C ASP A 22 0.74 -7.05 4.06
N ARG A 23 0.35 -8.03 3.24
CA ARG A 23 -0.70 -7.84 2.24
C ARG A 23 -2.01 -7.34 2.86
N ALA A 24 -2.48 -7.98 3.93
CA ALA A 24 -3.70 -7.55 4.61
C ALA A 24 -3.59 -6.13 5.20
N MET A 25 -2.41 -5.76 5.70
CA MET A 25 -2.14 -4.42 6.21
C MET A 25 -2.18 -3.37 5.09
N VAL A 26 -1.54 -3.64 3.95
CA VAL A 26 -1.55 -2.76 2.76
C VAL A 26 -2.98 -2.55 2.27
N GLU A 27 -3.77 -3.61 2.15
CA GLU A 27 -5.19 -3.54 1.75
C GLU A 27 -6.03 -2.72 2.74
N ALA A 28 -5.83 -2.93 4.05
CA ALA A 28 -6.53 -2.18 5.09
C ALA A 28 -6.20 -0.69 5.06
N ILE A 29 -4.91 -0.33 4.96
CA ILE A 29 -4.46 1.06 4.88
C ILE A 29 -5.00 1.72 3.61
N HIS A 30 -4.94 1.02 2.48
CA HIS A 30 -5.48 1.50 1.21
C HIS A 30 -6.98 1.82 1.32
N LYS A 31 -7.75 0.91 1.93
CA LYS A 31 -9.19 1.07 2.14
C LYS A 31 -9.52 2.24 3.07
N VAL A 32 -8.80 2.37 4.18
CA VAL A 32 -8.97 3.50 5.10
C VAL A 32 -8.66 4.82 4.41
N GLY A 33 -7.56 4.89 3.64
CA GLY A 33 -7.22 6.07 2.84
C GLY A 33 -8.35 6.48 1.90
N HIS A 34 -8.95 5.54 1.17
CA HIS A 34 -10.08 5.82 0.28
C HIS A 34 -11.34 6.28 1.02
N VAL A 35 -11.65 5.68 2.18
CA VAL A 35 -12.76 6.15 3.04
C VAL A 35 -12.54 7.59 3.50
N MET A 36 -11.30 7.98 3.74
CA MET A 36 -10.91 9.34 4.11
C MET A 36 -10.84 10.30 2.91
N GLY A 37 -11.06 9.83 1.68
CA GLY A 37 -10.93 10.63 0.45
C GLY A 37 -9.47 10.90 0.04
N LEU A 38 -8.52 10.14 0.59
CA LEU A 38 -7.09 10.27 0.31
C LEU A 38 -6.66 9.31 -0.79
N LYS A 39 -5.71 9.76 -1.62
CA LYS A 39 -4.98 8.87 -2.53
C LYS A 39 -3.89 8.14 -1.76
N THR A 40 -3.57 6.91 -2.13
CA THR A 40 -2.52 6.13 -1.46
C THR A 40 -1.26 6.06 -2.33
N ILE A 41 -0.09 6.08 -1.69
CA ILE A 41 1.21 5.94 -2.36
C ILE A 41 1.98 4.81 -1.67
N ALA A 42 2.30 3.76 -2.41
CA ALA A 42 3.22 2.71 -1.98
C ALA A 42 4.65 3.08 -2.38
N GLU A 43 5.59 2.95 -1.43
CA GLU A 43 7.04 3.04 -1.70
C GLU A 43 7.68 1.65 -1.77
N TYR A 44 8.93 1.56 -2.21
CA TYR A 44 9.67 0.28 -2.33
C TYR A 44 9.05 -0.75 -3.30
N VAL A 45 8.40 -0.26 -4.36
CA VAL A 45 7.94 -1.09 -5.50
C VAL A 45 9.11 -1.38 -6.42
N GLU A 46 9.91 -2.39 -6.07
CA GLU A 46 11.20 -2.66 -6.74
C GLU A 46 11.11 -3.62 -7.93
N ASN A 47 9.98 -4.32 -8.10
CA ASN A 47 9.81 -5.29 -9.18
C ASN A 47 8.34 -5.41 -9.65
N GLU A 48 8.17 -6.07 -10.79
CA GLU A 48 6.86 -6.24 -11.46
C GLU A 48 5.87 -7.10 -10.66
N GLU A 49 6.35 -8.02 -9.82
CA GLU A 49 5.49 -8.85 -9.00
C GLU A 49 4.83 -8.05 -7.87
N VAL A 50 5.62 -7.23 -7.16
CA VAL A 50 5.10 -6.26 -6.19
C VAL A 50 4.13 -5.29 -6.87
N LEU A 51 4.51 -4.75 -8.05
CA LEU A 51 3.67 -3.81 -8.81
C LEU A 51 2.32 -4.41 -9.20
N ARG A 52 2.30 -5.69 -9.59
CA ARG A 52 1.07 -6.41 -9.93
C ARG A 52 0.16 -6.53 -8.71
N ILE A 53 0.69 -6.97 -7.56
CA ILE A 53 -0.10 -7.16 -6.34
C ILE A 53 -0.74 -5.86 -5.87
N ILE A 54 -0.02 -4.74 -5.87
CA ILE A 54 -0.56 -3.46 -5.37
C ILE A 54 -1.53 -2.76 -6.35
N ARG A 55 -1.68 -3.28 -7.57
CA ARG A 55 -2.60 -2.77 -8.60
C ARG A 55 -3.89 -3.56 -8.71
N GLU A 56 -3.97 -4.73 -8.08
CA GLU A 56 -5.20 -5.53 -7.93
C GLU A 56 -6.21 -4.84 -7.00
#